data_AF-A0A662IF24-F1
#
_entry.id   AF-A0A662IF24-F1
#
_cell.length_a   1.000
_cell.length_b   1.000
_cell.length_c   1.000
_cell.angle_alpha   90.00
_cell.angle_beta   90.00
_cell.angle_gamma   90.00
#
_symmetry.space_group_name_H-M   'P 1'
#
loop_
_entity.id
_entity.type
_entity.pdbx_description
1 polymer ?
#
loop_
_entity_poly.entity_id
_entity_poly.type
_entity_poly.pdbx_seq_one_letter_code
_entity_poly.pdbx_strand_id
1 'polypeptide(L)'
;CIGTWGEGWGRYADFGFRVICLTDERNLELVEEAMEEAGEVFNEVLIDDFWANWCTCQHCVKRFSEEYGLNVTPELLRAEFRRGASPLAALWARFSVRLLLDVSRRYVVEPFRRRNPGARVVLKVAEWREDFYVRGLLIPALREVFDGVYVGTESRELTHRYGSYYNARLVAALAEGFDGAWFDTYDGLGYAFPATPETYVEQLVASAASLPPEITLFNLEDLLRPSRELHVRALEEHLPAVREFLRRVSGEPTGVLRPALLPCYSPVRDRYLEDYLGSIGLPLKPVAPHEMGEDDYVLITGKEVELLDLEDLMRRVGTLILTADALEVIASSHARIAELLGLEEVERREAWATTFRYGDRWAWEGHRKAVRLPVGPIIRCKGAEPVVWAGDGTEEWPVILRRRSGGLDVVMVCVTRCPSLLSEYPELVRQALRDVAAEYTGVRVAARVGPLSNVSVHLYSDGHLLVVNHNPHSLVVEVMVDYDRASFSGRPQLIGGRARLRELAENAFLLELPGRSYGMVEYTQSGEG
;
A
#
# COMPACT_ATOMS: atom_id res chain seq x y z
N CYS A 1 12.83 -15.76 15.86
CA CYS A 1 12.97 -14.31 15.59
C CYS A 1 14.09 -13.77 16.48
N ILE A 2 15.04 -13.01 15.94
CA ILE A 2 16.11 -12.35 16.68
C ILE A 2 15.76 -10.86 16.80
N GLY A 3 15.45 -10.40 18.01
CA GLY A 3 15.07 -9.02 18.31
C GLY A 3 16.28 -8.15 18.63
N THR A 4 16.31 -6.92 18.10
CA THR A 4 17.36 -5.93 18.37
C THR A 4 16.81 -4.74 19.14
N TRP A 5 16.10 -5.05 20.23
CA TRP A 5 15.42 -4.11 21.11
C TRP A 5 15.45 -4.63 22.56
N GLY A 6 15.09 -3.76 23.52
CA GLY A 6 15.04 -4.11 24.95
C GLY A 6 16.23 -3.59 25.77
N GLU A 7 16.58 -4.31 26.85
CA GLU A 7 17.65 -3.94 27.79
C GLU A 7 18.98 -4.65 27.49
N GLY A 8 20.09 -4.19 28.10
CA GLY A 8 21.41 -4.82 27.97
C GLY A 8 22.27 -4.33 26.79
N TRP A 9 21.65 -3.66 25.82
CA TRP A 9 22.32 -3.01 24.69
C TRP A 9 23.15 -1.77 25.10
N GLY A 10 24.07 -1.37 24.23
CA GLY A 10 24.83 -0.12 24.30
C GLY A 10 23.98 1.12 24.00
N ARG A 11 24.38 1.96 23.04
CA ARG A 11 23.56 3.14 22.67
C ARG A 11 22.24 2.70 22.02
N TYR A 12 21.15 3.39 22.34
CA TYR A 12 19.83 3.09 21.80
C TYR A 12 19.07 4.37 21.40
N ALA A 13 18.02 4.20 20.60
CA ALA A 13 16.95 5.18 20.48
C ALA A 13 15.73 4.70 21.27
N ASP A 14 15.00 5.64 21.88
CA ASP A 14 13.85 5.35 22.74
C ASP A 14 12.60 5.99 22.13
N PHE A 15 11.64 5.14 21.78
CA PHE A 15 10.33 5.52 21.25
C PHE A 15 9.19 5.05 22.16
N GLY A 16 9.48 4.83 23.45
CA GLY A 16 8.63 4.04 24.36
C GLY A 16 9.01 2.56 24.38
N PHE A 17 9.84 2.15 23.43
CA PHE A 17 10.59 0.90 23.39
C PHE A 17 12.01 1.23 22.90
N ARG A 18 13.02 0.52 23.42
CA ARG A 18 14.43 0.78 23.12
C ARG A 18 14.87 -0.04 21.93
N VAL A 19 15.38 0.61 20.89
CA VAL A 19 15.98 -0.04 19.70
C VAL A 19 17.45 0.32 19.59
N ILE A 20 18.27 -0.63 19.18
CA ILE A 20 19.73 -0.45 19.16
C ILE A 20 20.18 0.65 18.18
N CYS A 21 21.31 1.27 18.49
CA CYS A 21 22.03 2.12 17.56
C CYS A 21 22.99 1.29 16.70
N LEU A 22 22.77 1.28 15.38
CA LEU A 22 23.59 0.54 14.41
C LEU A 22 25.00 1.10 14.18
N THR A 23 25.33 2.25 14.80
CA THR A 23 26.69 2.83 14.75
C THR A 23 27.46 2.61 16.04
N ASP A 24 26.88 1.87 17.00
CA ASP A 24 27.50 1.58 18.28
C ASP A 24 28.27 0.26 18.25
N GLU A 25 29.58 0.31 18.43
CA GLU A 25 30.46 -0.87 18.32
C GLU A 25 30.05 -2.00 19.26
N ARG A 26 29.71 -1.67 20.52
CA ARG A 26 29.22 -2.65 21.50
C ARG A 26 27.95 -3.37 21.03
N ASN A 27 27.00 -2.64 20.42
CA ASN A 27 25.81 -3.29 19.88
C ASN A 27 26.14 -4.24 18.73
N LEU A 28 27.06 -3.84 17.85
CA LEU A 28 27.47 -4.66 16.71
C LEU A 28 28.18 -5.94 17.17
N GLU A 29 29.04 -5.85 18.19
CA GLU A 29 29.68 -7.01 18.84
C GLU A 29 28.64 -7.96 19.46
N LEU A 30 27.66 -7.44 20.19
CA LEU A 30 26.58 -8.24 20.79
C LEU A 30 25.70 -8.92 19.73
N VAL A 31 25.42 -8.24 18.62
CA VAL A 31 24.66 -8.83 17.50
C VAL A 31 25.48 -9.94 16.84
N GLU A 32 26.77 -9.71 16.59
CA GLU A 32 27.67 -10.73 16.02
C GLU A 32 27.73 -11.99 16.90
N GLU A 33 27.90 -11.83 18.22
CA GLU A 33 27.88 -12.94 19.18
C GLU A 33 26.56 -13.71 19.15
N ALA A 34 25.42 -13.00 19.25
CA ALA A 34 24.09 -13.62 19.21
C ALA A 34 23.83 -14.37 17.90
N MET A 35 24.32 -13.84 16.78
CA MET A 35 24.16 -14.47 15.47
C MET A 35 25.08 -15.67 15.29
N GLU A 36 26.31 -15.65 15.83
CA GLU A 36 27.14 -16.86 15.88
C GLU A 36 26.46 -17.97 16.68
N GLU A 37 26.01 -17.67 17.90
CA GLU A 37 25.35 -18.65 18.77
C GLU A 37 24.08 -19.21 18.11
N ALA A 38 23.27 -18.35 17.49
CA ALA A 38 22.08 -18.77 16.75
C ALA A 38 22.45 -19.70 15.59
N GLY A 39 23.57 -19.45 14.91
CA GLY A 39 24.08 -20.29 13.82
C GLY A 39 24.50 -21.69 14.26
N GLU A 40 24.83 -21.91 15.53
CA GLU A 40 25.12 -23.25 16.06
C GLU A 40 23.86 -24.10 16.24
N VAL A 41 22.70 -23.45 16.41
CA VAL A 41 21.44 -24.10 16.82
C VAL A 41 20.44 -24.19 15.68
N PHE A 42 20.33 -23.13 14.86
CA PHE A 42 19.26 -22.97 13.88
C PHE A 42 19.76 -23.06 12.44
N ASN A 43 18.95 -23.67 11.58
CA ASN A 43 19.16 -23.68 10.12
C ASN A 43 18.50 -22.48 9.43
N GLU A 44 17.62 -21.79 10.13
CA GLU A 44 16.96 -20.59 9.63
C GLU A 44 16.66 -19.66 10.80
N VAL A 45 16.92 -18.37 10.60
CA VAL A 45 16.52 -17.32 11.54
C VAL A 45 15.80 -16.20 10.81
N LEU A 46 14.78 -15.68 11.48
CA LEU A 46 14.10 -14.44 11.12
C LEU A 46 14.66 -13.30 11.97
N ILE A 47 15.18 -12.24 11.35
CA ILE A 47 15.59 -11.01 12.03
C ILE A 47 14.40 -10.09 12.15
N ASP A 48 14.16 -9.55 13.34
CA ASP A 48 12.99 -8.74 13.66
C ASP A 48 12.94 -7.42 12.86
N ASP A 49 11.74 -6.86 12.69
CA ASP A 49 11.46 -5.69 11.85
C ASP A 49 11.98 -4.36 12.43
N PHE A 50 12.45 -4.39 13.67
CA PHE A 50 13.25 -3.30 14.24
C PHE A 50 14.70 -3.26 13.75
N TRP A 51 15.15 -4.22 12.93
CA TRP A 51 16.46 -4.17 12.27
C TRP A 51 16.49 -3.13 11.14
N ALA A 52 16.55 -1.86 11.54
CA ALA A 52 16.59 -0.71 10.66
C ALA A 52 17.33 0.47 11.34
N ASN A 53 17.67 1.52 10.60
CA ASN A 53 18.34 2.69 11.16
C ASN A 53 17.35 3.60 11.93
N TRP A 54 17.09 3.24 13.19
CA TRP A 54 16.20 4.00 14.06
C TRP A 54 16.86 5.22 14.71
N CYS A 55 18.19 5.17 14.89
CA CYS A 55 18.90 6.07 15.78
C CYS A 55 19.39 7.34 15.08
N THR A 56 18.98 8.49 15.60
CA THR A 56 19.48 9.83 15.22
C THR A 56 20.22 10.48 16.39
N CYS A 57 20.98 9.71 17.18
CA CYS A 57 21.75 10.27 18.28
C CYS A 57 22.90 11.14 17.76
N GLN A 58 23.53 11.92 18.65
CA GLN A 58 24.65 12.78 18.29
C GLN A 58 25.78 12.01 17.58
N HIS A 59 26.02 10.74 17.95
CA HIS A 59 27.04 9.92 17.30
C HIS A 59 26.68 9.60 15.85
N CYS A 60 25.47 9.12 15.57
CA CYS A 60 25.00 8.86 14.20
C CYS A 60 25.06 10.13 13.34
N VAL A 61 24.56 11.24 13.88
CA VAL A 61 24.47 12.52 13.15
C VAL A 61 25.86 13.10 12.90
N LYS A 62 26.81 12.93 13.83
CA LYS A 62 28.21 13.32 13.60
C LYS A 62 28.83 12.52 12.45
N ARG A 63 28.68 11.18 12.45
CA ARG A 63 29.18 10.34 11.35
C ARG A 63 28.58 10.73 10.00
N PHE A 64 27.26 10.94 9.96
CA PHE A 64 26.56 11.43 8.76
C PHE A 64 27.08 12.81 8.33
N SER A 65 27.25 13.73 9.27
CA SER A 65 27.73 15.09 8.99
C SER A 65 29.16 15.09 8.45
N GLU A 66 30.05 14.30 9.04
CA GLU A 66 31.43 14.13 8.59
C GLU A 66 31.50 13.56 7.18
N GLU A 67 30.66 12.56 6.88
CA GLU A 67 30.67 11.91 5.57
C GLU A 67 30.21 12.84 4.44
N TYR A 68 29.19 13.67 4.68
CA TYR A 68 28.62 14.56 3.67
C TYR A 68 29.15 16.00 3.76
N GLY A 69 30.09 16.29 4.67
CA GLY A 69 30.62 17.64 4.88
C GLY A 69 29.57 18.65 5.33
N LEU A 70 28.61 18.22 6.15
CA LEU A 70 27.47 19.02 6.61
C LEU A 70 27.65 19.46 8.07
N ASN A 71 26.84 20.43 8.51
CA ASN A 71 26.69 20.79 9.91
C ASN A 71 25.22 20.59 10.31
N VAL A 72 24.89 19.40 10.79
CA VAL A 72 23.52 18.97 11.07
C VAL A 72 23.40 18.59 12.54
N THR A 73 22.29 18.99 13.17
CA THR A 73 21.94 18.53 14.52
C THR A 73 20.89 17.43 14.47
N PRO A 74 20.79 16.55 15.48
CA PRO A 74 19.70 15.60 15.62
C PRO A 74 18.30 16.23 15.49
N GLU A 75 18.11 17.42 16.06
CA GLU A 75 16.84 18.13 16.05
C GLU A 75 16.45 18.58 14.64
N LEU A 76 17.42 19.13 13.89
CA LEU A 76 17.21 19.53 12.50
C LEU A 76 16.87 18.31 11.64
N LEU A 77 17.65 17.24 11.76
CA LEU A 77 17.44 16.02 10.99
C LEU A 77 16.03 15.42 11.23
N ARG A 78 15.60 15.32 12.49
CA ARG A 78 14.25 14.85 12.84
C ARG A 78 13.16 15.79 12.33
N ALA A 79 13.40 17.09 12.30
CA ALA A 79 12.46 18.04 11.72
C ALA A 79 12.32 17.86 10.21
N GLU A 80 13.42 17.58 9.51
CA GLU A 80 13.42 17.30 8.07
C GLU A 80 12.68 16.00 7.72
N PHE A 81 12.80 14.93 8.53
CA PHE A 81 12.00 13.72 8.32
C PHE A 81 10.49 13.99 8.39
N ARG A 82 10.06 14.85 9.31
CA ARG A 82 8.65 15.26 9.42
C ARG A 82 8.16 16.09 8.23
N ARG A 83 9.06 16.69 7.43
CA ARG A 83 8.69 17.43 6.22
C ARG A 83 8.52 16.53 4.98
N GLY A 84 8.95 15.26 5.03
CA GLY A 84 8.67 14.23 4.02
C GLY A 84 9.46 14.30 2.71
N ALA A 85 9.91 15.48 2.27
CA ALA A 85 10.69 15.61 1.03
C ALA A 85 11.71 16.75 1.14
N SER A 86 12.89 16.45 1.70
CA SER A 86 14.01 17.40 1.70
C SER A 86 15.31 16.77 1.23
N PRO A 87 16.21 17.56 0.61
CA PRO A 87 17.53 17.07 0.21
C PRO A 87 18.29 16.44 1.38
N LEU A 88 18.12 16.97 2.60
CA LEU A 88 18.77 16.42 3.79
C LEU A 88 18.25 15.01 4.13
N ALA A 89 16.93 14.80 4.06
CA ALA A 89 16.34 13.48 4.29
C ALA A 89 16.79 12.46 3.23
N ALA A 90 16.93 12.88 1.97
CA ALA A 90 17.44 12.03 0.90
C ALA A 90 18.92 11.64 1.09
N LEU A 91 19.78 12.57 1.54
CA LEU A 91 21.17 12.26 1.91
C LEU A 91 21.24 11.31 3.11
N TRP A 92 20.39 11.52 4.13
CA TRP A 92 20.28 10.59 5.25
C TRP A 92 19.81 9.21 4.80
N ALA A 93 18.84 9.11 3.89
CA ALA A 93 18.39 7.84 3.34
C ALA A 93 19.54 7.07 2.70
N ARG A 94 20.40 7.74 1.90
CA ARG A 94 21.61 7.14 1.32
C ARG A 94 22.59 6.65 2.41
N PHE A 95 22.79 7.46 3.45
CA PHE A 95 23.57 7.07 4.62
C PHE A 95 23.01 5.81 5.29
N SER A 96 21.72 5.81 5.61
CA SER A 96 21.00 4.73 6.27
C SER A 96 21.04 3.43 5.46
N VAL A 97 20.83 3.49 4.14
CA VAL A 97 20.87 2.31 3.27
C VAL A 97 22.26 1.66 3.31
N ARG A 98 23.33 2.44 3.13
CA ARG A 98 24.69 1.88 3.19
C ARG A 98 25.03 1.34 4.57
N LEU A 99 24.67 2.07 5.63
CA LEU A 99 24.87 1.62 7.00
C LEU A 99 24.17 0.28 7.23
N LEU A 100 22.88 0.19 6.91
CA LEU A 100 22.09 -1.02 7.14
C LEU A 100 22.60 -2.21 6.33
N LEU A 101 22.97 -2.00 5.06
CA LEU A 101 23.56 -3.06 4.22
C LEU A 101 24.90 -3.55 4.77
N ASP A 102 25.78 -2.64 5.20
CA ASP A 102 27.08 -3.00 5.76
C ASP A 102 26.93 -3.81 7.04
N VAL A 103 26.10 -3.32 7.98
CA VAL A 103 25.95 -4.01 9.27
C VAL A 103 25.17 -5.32 9.14
N SER A 104 24.22 -5.40 8.22
CA SER A 104 23.49 -6.65 7.94
C SER A 104 24.42 -7.74 7.38
N ARG A 105 25.32 -7.38 6.46
CA ARG A 105 26.29 -8.35 5.93
C ARG A 105 27.25 -8.80 7.02
N ARG A 106 27.94 -7.86 7.66
CA ARG A 106 29.10 -8.15 8.54
C ARG A 106 28.74 -8.69 9.91
N TYR A 107 27.65 -8.21 10.50
CA TYR A 107 27.30 -8.52 11.89
C TYR A 107 26.09 -9.45 12.01
N VAL A 108 25.35 -9.68 10.92
CA VAL A 108 24.18 -10.59 10.93
C VAL A 108 24.42 -11.83 10.08
N VAL A 109 24.57 -11.66 8.76
CA VAL A 109 24.61 -12.80 7.84
C VAL A 109 25.94 -13.56 7.92
N GLU A 110 27.08 -12.86 7.88
CA GLU A 110 28.40 -13.49 7.95
C GLU A 110 28.59 -14.28 9.26
N PRO A 111 28.31 -13.72 10.46
CA PRO A 111 28.51 -14.43 11.73
C PRO A 111 27.65 -15.69 11.84
N PHE A 112 26.38 -15.61 11.45
CA PHE A 112 25.47 -16.76 11.45
C PHE A 112 26.00 -17.89 10.56
N ARG A 113 26.49 -17.55 9.36
CA ARG A 113 27.01 -18.52 8.39
C ARG A 113 28.39 -19.04 8.72
N ARG A 114 29.19 -18.39 9.58
CA ARG A 114 30.47 -18.94 10.07
C ARG A 114 30.26 -20.28 10.78
N ARG A 115 29.15 -20.43 11.51
CA ARG A 115 28.80 -21.66 12.24
C ARG A 115 27.97 -22.62 11.39
N ASN A 116 27.11 -22.09 10.50
CA ASN A 116 26.28 -22.90 9.62
C ASN A 116 26.20 -22.31 8.20
N PRO A 117 27.13 -22.70 7.28
CA PRO A 117 27.19 -22.12 5.93
C PRO A 117 25.95 -22.34 5.07
N GLY A 118 25.11 -23.34 5.39
CA GLY A 118 23.88 -23.65 4.67
C GLY A 118 22.63 -22.99 5.26
N ALA A 119 22.77 -22.22 6.34
CA ALA A 119 21.63 -21.65 7.04
C ALA A 119 21.09 -20.38 6.37
N ARG A 120 19.77 -20.19 6.50
CA ARG A 120 19.02 -19.08 5.91
C ARG A 120 18.85 -17.94 6.91
N VAL A 121 19.05 -16.71 6.46
CA VAL A 121 18.77 -15.49 7.24
C VAL A 121 17.70 -14.69 6.51
N VAL A 122 16.54 -14.57 7.13
CA VAL A 122 15.35 -13.93 6.56
C VAL A 122 15.12 -12.60 7.28
N LEU A 123 14.84 -11.53 6.53
CA LEU A 123 14.54 -10.22 7.09
C LEU A 123 13.03 -10.04 7.28
N LYS A 124 12.58 -9.76 8.49
CA LYS A 124 11.23 -9.27 8.76
C LYS A 124 11.20 -7.76 8.49
N VAL A 125 10.20 -7.28 7.77
CA VAL A 125 9.90 -5.85 7.61
C VAL A 125 8.48 -5.57 8.05
N ALA A 126 8.22 -4.34 8.48
CA ALA A 126 6.94 -3.90 9.02
C ALA A 126 6.00 -3.31 7.94
N GLU A 127 4.85 -2.80 8.38
CA GLU A 127 3.82 -2.19 7.56
C GLU A 127 4.09 -0.72 7.16
N TRP A 128 5.01 -0.02 7.86
CA TRP A 128 5.25 1.42 7.70
C TRP A 128 6.10 1.82 6.46
N ARG A 129 5.74 1.29 5.29
CA ARG A 129 6.48 1.44 4.01
C ARG A 129 6.91 2.86 3.64
N GLU A 130 6.14 3.87 4.04
CA GLU A 130 6.44 5.28 3.73
C GLU A 130 7.70 5.80 4.44
N ASP A 131 8.15 5.14 5.51
CA ASP A 131 9.35 5.54 6.25
C ASP A 131 10.55 4.60 6.00
N PHE A 132 10.42 3.60 5.13
CA PHE A 132 11.52 2.68 4.79
C PHE A 132 12.80 3.41 4.38
N TYR A 133 12.67 4.46 3.58
CA TYR A 133 13.80 5.21 3.04
C TYR A 133 14.69 5.84 4.13
N VAL A 134 14.11 6.51 5.14
CA VAL A 134 14.89 7.11 6.25
C VAL A 134 15.48 6.06 7.18
N ARG A 135 14.89 4.87 7.21
CA ARG A 135 15.35 3.72 8.01
C ARG A 135 16.36 2.84 7.29
N GLY A 136 16.66 3.12 6.02
CA GLY A 136 17.64 2.35 5.23
C GLY A 136 17.09 1.06 4.64
N LEU A 137 15.78 0.83 4.71
CA LEU A 137 15.10 -0.37 4.20
C LEU A 137 14.90 -0.29 2.67
N LEU A 138 15.99 -0.30 1.91
CA LEU A 138 15.94 -0.45 0.46
C LEU A 138 15.80 -1.95 0.13
N ILE A 139 14.55 -2.41 0.00
CA ILE A 139 14.19 -3.82 -0.13
C ILE A 139 14.97 -4.55 -1.25
N PRO A 140 15.09 -4.03 -2.49
CA PRO A 140 15.87 -4.72 -3.53
C PRO A 140 17.34 -4.92 -3.14
N ALA A 141 17.96 -3.96 -2.47
CA ALA A 141 19.35 -4.07 -2.05
C ALA A 141 19.52 -5.00 -0.84
N LEU A 142 18.54 -5.07 0.05
CA LEU A 142 18.54 -5.99 1.19
C LEU A 142 18.31 -7.43 0.75
N ARG A 143 17.59 -7.65 -0.36
CA ARG A 143 17.41 -8.98 -0.96
C ARG A 143 18.72 -9.63 -1.42
N GLU A 144 19.72 -8.81 -1.76
CA GLU A 144 21.10 -9.26 -2.06
C GLU A 144 21.90 -9.64 -0.81
N VAL A 145 21.37 -9.38 0.39
CA VAL A 145 22.02 -9.69 1.68
C VAL A 145 21.32 -10.84 2.39
N PHE A 146 19.99 -10.77 2.46
CA PHE A 146 19.14 -11.75 3.14
C PHE A 146 18.56 -12.77 2.18
N ASP A 147 18.33 -14.00 2.65
CA ASP A 147 17.84 -15.12 1.84
C ASP A 147 16.35 -15.03 1.52
N GLY A 148 15.61 -14.21 2.27
CA GLY A 148 14.17 -14.06 2.16
C GLY A 148 13.65 -12.85 2.92
N VAL A 149 12.36 -12.56 2.76
CA VAL A 149 11.67 -11.45 3.44
C VAL A 149 10.32 -11.89 3.99
N TYR A 150 10.05 -11.55 5.26
CA TYR A 150 8.71 -11.57 5.84
C TYR A 150 8.15 -10.15 5.91
N VAL A 151 6.86 -9.99 5.63
CA VAL A 151 6.23 -8.67 5.50
C VAL A 151 5.13 -8.48 6.51
N GLY A 152 5.17 -7.33 7.19
CA GLY A 152 4.15 -6.90 8.13
C GLY A 152 2.88 -6.52 7.41
N THR A 153 1.78 -7.15 7.80
CA THR A 153 0.44 -6.90 7.30
C THR A 153 -0.46 -6.35 8.41
N GLU A 154 0.12 -5.74 9.44
CA GLU A 154 -0.65 -5.14 10.52
C GLU A 154 -1.49 -3.97 10.01
N SER A 155 -2.77 -4.05 10.33
CA SER A 155 -3.71 -2.96 10.17
C SER A 155 -3.99 -2.43 11.57
N ARG A 156 -3.27 -1.38 11.95
CA ARG A 156 -3.45 -0.70 13.24
C ARG A 156 -4.84 -0.07 13.33
N GLU A 157 -5.36 0.15 14.52
CA GLU A 157 -6.61 0.89 14.66
C GLU A 157 -6.48 2.27 13.99
N LEU A 158 -7.54 2.73 13.32
CA LEU A 158 -7.57 3.98 12.54
C LEU A 158 -6.80 4.00 11.20
N THR A 159 -6.23 2.88 10.76
CA THR A 159 -5.59 2.76 9.42
C THR A 159 -6.50 2.10 8.39
N HIS A 160 -6.25 2.34 7.11
CA HIS A 160 -7.00 1.70 6.02
C HIS A 160 -6.49 0.27 5.77
N ARG A 161 -7.41 -0.70 5.83
CA ARG A 161 -7.08 -2.14 5.80
C ARG A 161 -6.47 -2.64 4.49
N TYR A 162 -6.74 -1.92 3.40
CA TYR A 162 -6.13 -2.22 2.11
C TYR A 162 -4.60 -2.13 2.15
N GLY A 163 -4.04 -1.29 3.04
CA GLY A 163 -2.60 -1.13 3.20
C GLY A 163 -1.88 -2.40 3.61
N SER A 164 -2.51 -3.27 4.40
CA SER A 164 -1.96 -4.59 4.75
C SER A 164 -1.72 -5.46 3.52
N TYR A 165 -2.71 -5.52 2.61
CA TYR A 165 -2.59 -6.24 1.35
C TYR A 165 -1.55 -5.56 0.43
N TYR A 166 -1.64 -4.24 0.27
CA TYR A 166 -0.77 -3.51 -0.66
C TYR A 166 0.70 -3.57 -0.23
N ASN A 167 0.99 -3.50 1.07
CA ASN A 167 2.36 -3.59 1.58
C ASN A 167 3.00 -4.95 1.22
N ALA A 168 2.29 -6.05 1.46
CA ALA A 168 2.76 -7.39 1.08
C ALA A 168 3.04 -7.49 -0.42
N ARG A 169 2.12 -6.98 -1.27
CA ARG A 169 2.31 -7.00 -2.73
C ARG A 169 3.43 -6.08 -3.20
N LEU A 170 3.60 -4.90 -2.57
CA LEU A 170 4.69 -3.99 -2.91
C LEU A 170 6.04 -4.62 -2.57
N VAL A 171 6.18 -5.17 -1.37
CA VAL A 171 7.43 -5.85 -0.96
C VAL A 171 7.70 -7.07 -1.84
N ALA A 172 6.67 -7.87 -2.18
CA ALA A 172 6.81 -8.97 -3.13
C ALA A 172 7.35 -8.49 -4.50
N ALA A 173 6.83 -7.38 -5.03
CA ALA A 173 7.33 -6.83 -6.29
C ALA A 173 8.76 -6.30 -6.19
N LEU A 174 9.14 -5.71 -5.05
CA LEU A 174 10.49 -5.17 -4.82
C LEU A 174 11.54 -6.25 -4.52
N ALA A 175 11.15 -7.36 -3.93
CA ALA A 175 12.03 -8.46 -3.52
C ALA A 175 11.97 -9.68 -4.47
N GLU A 176 11.19 -9.58 -5.56
CA GLU A 176 10.93 -10.66 -6.52
C GLU A 176 10.35 -11.91 -5.85
N GLY A 177 9.36 -11.69 -4.99
CA GLY A 177 8.75 -12.68 -4.10
C GLY A 177 8.94 -12.32 -2.63
N PHE A 178 8.36 -13.13 -1.75
CA PHE A 178 8.49 -13.01 -0.30
C PHE A 178 8.15 -14.36 0.35
N ASP A 179 8.63 -14.57 1.56
CA ASP A 179 8.59 -15.88 2.23
C ASP A 179 7.38 -15.99 3.16
N GLY A 180 6.89 -14.88 3.72
CA GLY A 180 5.74 -14.90 4.59
C GLY A 180 5.16 -13.53 4.90
N ALA A 181 3.90 -13.53 5.31
CA ALA A 181 3.26 -12.38 5.94
C ALA A 181 3.18 -12.61 7.46
N TRP A 182 3.18 -11.53 8.24
CA TRP A 182 2.98 -11.61 9.67
C TRP A 182 2.12 -10.45 10.16
N PHE A 183 1.34 -10.70 11.21
CA PHE A 183 0.61 -9.65 11.89
C PHE A 183 0.47 -9.95 13.38
N ASP A 184 0.20 -8.92 14.15
CA ASP A 184 0.09 -9.00 15.60
C ASP A 184 -1.29 -8.62 16.15
N THR A 185 -1.44 -8.71 17.47
CA THR A 185 -2.70 -8.43 18.16
C THR A 185 -2.80 -6.99 18.70
N TYR A 186 -1.85 -6.12 18.35
CA TYR A 186 -1.74 -4.75 18.88
C TYR A 186 -2.43 -3.73 17.99
N ASP A 187 -3.07 -2.75 18.62
CA ASP A 187 -3.80 -1.67 17.93
C ASP A 187 -2.89 -0.59 17.34
N GLY A 188 -1.59 -0.61 17.66
CA GLY A 188 -0.61 0.41 17.26
C GLY A 188 -0.62 1.69 18.12
N LEU A 189 -1.50 1.79 19.12
CA LEU A 189 -1.59 2.93 20.03
C LEU A 189 -0.79 2.63 21.31
N GLY A 190 0.44 3.13 21.39
CA GLY A 190 1.27 3.00 22.59
C GLY A 190 1.77 1.57 22.88
N TYR A 191 1.71 0.66 21.89
CA TYR A 191 2.24 -0.71 21.93
C TYR A 191 1.75 -1.59 23.09
N ALA A 192 0.64 -1.21 23.73
CA ALA A 192 0.15 -1.85 24.94
C ALA A 192 -1.30 -2.32 24.81
N PHE A 193 -2.05 -1.81 23.84
CA PHE A 193 -3.47 -2.06 23.71
C PHE A 193 -3.80 -3.11 22.64
N PRO A 194 -4.81 -3.94 22.91
CA PRO A 194 -5.31 -4.90 21.96
C PRO A 194 -6.07 -4.22 20.80
N ALA A 195 -5.77 -4.60 19.56
CA ALA A 195 -6.68 -4.38 18.43
C ALA A 195 -8.03 -5.06 18.72
N THR A 196 -9.10 -4.69 18.02
CA THR A 196 -10.36 -5.42 18.12
C THR A 196 -10.28 -6.81 17.45
N PRO A 197 -11.07 -7.82 17.86
CA PRO A 197 -11.14 -9.10 17.16
C PRO A 197 -11.50 -8.95 15.68
N GLU A 198 -12.34 -7.97 15.34
CA GLU A 198 -12.72 -7.63 13.97
C GLU A 198 -11.50 -7.16 13.17
N THR A 199 -10.72 -6.21 13.69
CA THR A 199 -9.47 -5.77 13.06
C THR A 199 -8.50 -6.93 12.88
N TYR A 200 -8.42 -7.83 13.86
CA TYR A 200 -7.53 -9.00 13.78
C TYR A 200 -7.93 -9.98 12.66
N VAL A 201 -9.24 -10.18 12.44
CA VAL A 201 -9.76 -10.93 11.28
C VAL A 201 -9.50 -10.19 9.97
N GLU A 202 -9.64 -8.87 9.94
CA GLU A 202 -9.32 -8.06 8.75
C GLU A 202 -7.85 -8.21 8.35
N GLN A 203 -6.92 -8.28 9.31
CA GLN A 203 -5.51 -8.58 9.06
C GLN A 203 -5.31 -9.97 8.45
N LEU A 204 -6.00 -11.00 8.97
CA LEU A 204 -5.96 -12.35 8.39
C LEU A 204 -6.42 -12.34 6.93
N VAL A 205 -7.55 -11.71 6.65
CA VAL A 205 -8.15 -11.67 5.31
C VAL A 205 -7.27 -10.87 4.34
N ALA A 206 -6.75 -9.71 4.75
CA ALA A 206 -5.84 -8.91 3.92
C ALA A 206 -4.49 -9.61 3.67
N SER A 207 -3.97 -10.33 4.67
CA SER A 207 -2.77 -11.15 4.51
C SER A 207 -3.01 -12.25 3.49
N ALA A 208 -4.09 -13.03 3.63
CA ALA A 208 -4.42 -14.09 2.69
C ALA A 208 -4.68 -13.56 1.27
N ALA A 209 -5.27 -12.37 1.14
CA ALA A 209 -5.51 -11.73 -0.16
C ALA A 209 -4.20 -11.45 -0.94
N SER A 210 -3.07 -11.32 -0.24
CA SER A 210 -1.76 -11.10 -0.88
C SER A 210 -1.10 -12.37 -1.42
N LEU A 211 -1.71 -13.55 -1.16
CA LEU A 211 -1.23 -14.90 -1.47
C LEU A 211 0.18 -15.22 -0.92
N PRO A 212 0.41 -15.06 0.39
CA PRO A 212 1.70 -15.37 0.99
C PRO A 212 1.95 -16.88 1.06
N PRO A 213 3.20 -17.36 0.94
CA PRO A 213 3.52 -18.77 1.19
C PRO A 213 3.23 -19.20 2.63
N GLU A 214 3.42 -18.29 3.59
CA GLU A 214 3.17 -18.49 5.01
C GLU A 214 2.52 -17.27 5.66
N ILE A 215 1.64 -17.50 6.65
CA ILE A 215 1.10 -16.46 7.53
C ILE A 215 1.49 -16.77 8.97
N THR A 216 2.29 -15.90 9.59
CA THR A 216 2.73 -16.00 10.99
C THR A 216 1.89 -15.11 11.91
N LEU A 217 1.38 -15.69 13.01
CA LEU A 217 0.67 -14.95 14.06
C LEU A 217 1.66 -14.50 15.14
N PHE A 218 2.01 -13.22 15.16
CA PHE A 218 2.93 -12.66 16.15
C PHE A 218 2.17 -12.16 17.40
N ASN A 219 2.49 -12.56 18.61
CA ASN A 219 3.38 -13.65 19.02
C ASN A 219 2.62 -14.64 19.91
N LEU A 220 3.21 -15.82 20.11
CA LEU A 220 2.59 -16.90 20.88
C LEU A 220 2.26 -16.49 22.31
N GLU A 221 3.12 -15.71 22.98
CA GLU A 221 2.87 -15.26 24.35
C GLU A 221 1.56 -14.46 24.42
N ASP A 222 1.38 -13.51 23.52
CA ASP A 222 0.16 -12.70 23.46
C ASP A 222 -1.07 -13.56 23.17
N LEU A 223 -0.99 -14.48 22.20
CA LEU A 223 -2.11 -15.37 21.85
C LEU A 223 -2.56 -16.26 23.01
N LEU A 224 -1.66 -16.60 23.93
CA LEU A 224 -1.96 -17.42 25.11
C LEU A 224 -2.55 -16.61 26.27
N ARG A 225 -2.56 -15.28 26.22
CA ARG A 225 -3.15 -14.44 27.28
C ARG A 225 -4.67 -14.58 27.26
N PRO A 226 -5.34 -14.68 28.43
CA PRO A 226 -6.81 -14.72 28.50
C PRO A 226 -7.49 -13.52 27.81
N SER A 227 -6.83 -12.35 27.78
CA SER A 227 -7.32 -11.17 27.08
C SER A 227 -7.38 -11.32 25.55
N ARG A 228 -6.78 -12.37 24.97
CA ARG A 228 -6.75 -12.66 23.53
C ARG A 228 -7.63 -13.83 23.11
N GLU A 229 -8.40 -14.41 24.04
CA GLU A 229 -9.28 -15.53 23.73
C GLU A 229 -10.29 -15.19 22.61
N LEU A 230 -10.85 -13.99 22.61
CA LEU A 230 -11.79 -13.55 21.58
C LEU A 230 -11.12 -13.41 20.20
N HIS A 231 -9.85 -12.98 20.16
CA HIS A 231 -9.06 -12.89 18.92
C HIS A 231 -8.83 -14.26 18.31
N VAL A 232 -8.40 -15.23 19.13
CA VAL A 232 -8.13 -16.60 18.68
C VAL A 232 -9.41 -17.27 18.18
N ARG A 233 -10.52 -17.16 18.94
CA ARG A 233 -11.82 -17.70 18.51
C ARG A 233 -12.31 -17.10 17.21
N ALA A 234 -12.11 -15.79 17.01
CA ALA A 234 -12.46 -15.12 15.76
C ALA A 234 -11.63 -15.66 14.58
N LEU A 235 -10.32 -15.87 14.75
CA LEU A 235 -9.51 -16.50 13.71
C LEU A 235 -9.99 -17.92 13.41
N GLU A 236 -10.23 -18.75 14.43
CA GLU A 236 -10.70 -20.14 14.27
C GLU A 236 -11.98 -20.21 13.43
N GLU A 237 -12.89 -19.27 13.61
CA GLU A 237 -14.12 -19.21 12.83
C GLU A 237 -13.86 -18.91 11.34
N HIS A 238 -12.93 -18.01 11.04
CA HIS A 238 -12.68 -17.52 9.69
C HIS A 238 -11.64 -18.33 8.91
N LEU A 239 -10.76 -19.07 9.61
CA LEU A 239 -9.68 -19.85 9.01
C LEU A 239 -10.13 -20.87 7.95
N PRO A 240 -11.22 -21.65 8.12
CA PRO A 240 -11.66 -22.60 7.11
C PRO A 240 -11.96 -21.95 5.75
N ALA A 241 -12.68 -20.83 5.75
CA ALA A 241 -13.00 -20.10 4.52
C ALA A 241 -11.75 -19.50 3.85
N VAL A 242 -10.85 -18.92 4.65
CA VAL A 242 -9.59 -18.35 4.16
C VAL A 242 -8.68 -19.44 3.57
N ARG A 243 -8.59 -20.61 4.21
CA ARG A 243 -7.80 -21.75 3.69
C ARG A 243 -8.38 -22.29 2.39
N GLU A 244 -9.70 -22.42 2.30
CA GLU A 244 -10.34 -22.88 1.06
C GLU A 244 -10.10 -21.88 -0.08
N PHE A 245 -10.19 -20.58 0.20
CA PHE A 245 -9.85 -19.54 -0.77
C PHE A 245 -8.40 -19.67 -1.27
N LEU A 246 -7.42 -19.74 -0.37
CA LEU A 246 -6.00 -19.92 -0.72
C LEU A 246 -5.73 -21.21 -1.51
N ARG A 247 -6.54 -22.26 -1.31
CA ARG A 247 -6.42 -23.53 -2.05
C ARG A 247 -6.97 -23.44 -3.48
N ARG A 248 -7.95 -22.56 -3.73
CA ARG A 248 -8.61 -22.41 -5.04
C ARG A 248 -7.95 -21.37 -5.93
N VAL A 249 -7.45 -20.29 -5.35
CA VAL A 249 -6.74 -19.26 -6.12
C VAL A 249 -5.42 -19.83 -6.63
N SER A 250 -5.25 -19.76 -7.94
CA SER A 250 -4.07 -20.17 -8.71
C SER A 250 -3.51 -19.02 -9.56
N GLY A 251 -4.30 -17.95 -9.74
CA GLY A 251 -3.90 -16.74 -10.43
C GLY A 251 -3.20 -15.73 -9.52
N GLU A 252 -2.66 -14.68 -10.14
CA GLU A 252 -2.00 -13.58 -9.45
C GLU A 252 -2.98 -12.44 -9.16
N PRO A 253 -2.78 -11.66 -8.09
CA PRO A 253 -3.57 -10.46 -7.86
C PRO A 253 -3.44 -9.44 -9.01
N THR A 254 -4.56 -8.83 -9.39
CA THR A 254 -4.67 -7.87 -10.51
C THR A 254 -5.33 -6.56 -10.09
N GLY A 255 -5.13 -5.52 -10.90
CA GLY A 255 -5.60 -4.17 -10.64
C GLY A 255 -4.86 -3.15 -11.49
N VAL A 256 -5.18 -1.87 -11.35
CA VAL A 256 -4.44 -0.78 -11.98
C VAL A 256 -2.97 -0.86 -11.57
N LEU A 257 -2.06 -0.76 -12.54
CA LEU A 257 -0.64 -0.94 -12.30
C LEU A 257 -0.05 0.24 -11.52
N ARG A 258 0.79 -0.06 -10.54
CA ARG A 258 1.62 0.90 -9.82
C ARG A 258 3.09 0.55 -10.00
N PRO A 259 3.98 1.50 -10.34
CA PRO A 259 5.41 1.23 -10.33
C PRO A 259 5.87 0.85 -8.92
N ALA A 260 6.42 -0.34 -8.77
CA ALA A 260 7.04 -0.80 -7.53
C ALA A 260 8.42 -0.15 -7.38
N LEU A 261 8.46 0.98 -6.66
CA LEU A 261 9.67 1.74 -6.38
C LEU A 261 9.71 2.15 -4.91
N LEU A 262 10.92 2.31 -4.36
CA LEU A 262 11.15 2.93 -3.06
C LEU A 262 11.90 4.25 -3.24
N PRO A 263 11.20 5.40 -3.28
CA PRO A 263 11.84 6.70 -3.37
C PRO A 263 12.76 6.95 -2.17
N CYS A 264 13.81 7.76 -2.37
CA CYS A 264 14.65 8.24 -1.25
C CYS A 264 14.03 9.43 -0.49
N TYR A 265 12.72 9.62 -0.64
CA TYR A 265 11.89 10.65 -0.02
C TYR A 265 10.44 10.13 0.03
N SER A 266 9.55 10.79 0.79
CA SER A 266 8.13 10.43 0.84
C SER A 266 7.29 11.72 0.81
N PRO A 267 6.75 12.11 -0.37
CA PRO A 267 5.98 13.34 -0.51
C PRO A 267 4.76 13.28 0.40
N VAL A 268 4.64 14.28 1.28
CA VAL A 268 3.66 14.29 2.39
C VAL A 268 2.23 14.03 1.91
N ARG A 269 1.87 14.53 0.73
CA ARG A 269 0.51 14.44 0.19
C ARG A 269 0.14 13.03 -0.27
N ASP A 270 1.06 12.33 -0.92
CA ASP A 270 0.82 10.98 -1.47
C ASP A 270 1.20 9.85 -0.49
N ARG A 271 1.57 10.18 0.76
CA ARG A 271 1.80 9.17 1.81
C ARG A 271 0.58 8.28 1.95
N TYR A 272 0.77 6.97 1.81
CA TYR A 272 -0.30 5.96 1.90
C TYR A 272 -1.47 6.16 0.93
N LEU A 273 -1.29 6.89 -0.19
CA LEU A 273 -2.32 7.10 -1.21
C LEU A 273 -2.99 5.79 -1.65
N GLU A 274 -2.20 4.73 -1.79
CA GLU A 274 -2.68 3.43 -2.26
C GLU A 274 -3.69 2.82 -1.30
N ASP A 275 -3.56 3.10 -0.01
CA ASP A 275 -4.49 2.59 1.02
C ASP A 275 -5.84 3.31 0.90
N TYR A 276 -5.81 4.62 0.63
CA TYR A 276 -7.03 5.42 0.44
C TYR A 276 -7.77 5.03 -0.84
N LEU A 277 -7.05 4.84 -1.96
CA LEU A 277 -7.64 4.36 -3.21
C LEU A 277 -8.19 2.94 -3.07
N GLY A 278 -7.44 2.05 -2.42
CA GLY A 278 -7.91 0.70 -2.15
C GLY A 278 -9.14 0.66 -1.24
N SER A 279 -9.22 1.57 -0.26
CA SER A 279 -10.37 1.68 0.66
C SER A 279 -11.67 2.17 0.00
N ILE A 280 -11.62 2.63 -1.24
CA ILE A 280 -12.81 2.93 -2.04
C ILE A 280 -13.08 1.84 -3.08
N GLY A 281 -12.46 0.66 -2.94
CA GLY A 281 -12.63 -0.48 -3.83
C GLY A 281 -11.91 -0.35 -5.17
N LEU A 282 -10.83 0.44 -5.26
CA LEU A 282 -9.99 0.52 -6.46
C LEU A 282 -8.83 -0.49 -6.34
N PRO A 283 -8.82 -1.58 -7.12
CA PRO A 283 -7.76 -2.59 -7.06
C PRO A 283 -6.46 -2.07 -7.68
N LEU A 284 -5.35 -2.31 -6.99
CA LEU A 284 -4.00 -1.88 -7.38
C LEU A 284 -3.05 -3.09 -7.43
N LYS A 285 -2.18 -3.10 -8.44
CA LYS A 285 -1.14 -4.11 -8.62
C LYS A 285 0.24 -3.43 -8.72
N PRO A 286 1.09 -3.48 -7.68
CA PRO A 286 2.48 -3.05 -7.81
C PRO A 286 3.24 -4.01 -8.74
N VAL A 287 3.99 -3.45 -9.69
CA VAL A 287 4.79 -4.18 -10.69
C VAL A 287 6.10 -3.46 -10.98
N ALA A 288 7.13 -4.16 -11.44
CA ALA A 288 8.36 -3.52 -11.85
C ALA A 288 8.12 -2.62 -13.07
N PRO A 289 8.77 -1.43 -13.16
CA PRO A 289 8.53 -0.50 -14.27
C PRO A 289 8.75 -1.07 -15.68
N HIS A 290 9.59 -2.10 -15.81
CA HIS A 290 9.89 -2.74 -17.09
C HIS A 290 8.81 -3.72 -17.56
N GLU A 291 7.88 -4.12 -16.69
CA GLU A 291 6.78 -5.04 -17.00
C GLU A 291 5.57 -4.33 -17.64
N MET A 292 5.56 -2.99 -17.67
CA MET A 292 4.46 -2.18 -18.20
C MET A 292 4.50 -2.04 -19.72
N GLY A 293 3.36 -2.23 -20.39
CA GLY A 293 3.22 -2.26 -21.84
C GLY A 293 1.93 -1.63 -22.40
N GLU A 294 1.68 -1.88 -23.70
CA GLU A 294 0.83 -1.07 -24.60
C GLU A 294 -0.63 -0.92 -24.15
N ASP A 295 -1.17 -1.92 -23.45
CA ASP A 295 -2.58 -1.92 -23.00
C ASP A 295 -2.75 -1.54 -21.52
N ASP A 296 -1.66 -1.24 -20.83
CA ASP A 296 -1.67 -1.06 -19.38
C ASP A 296 -2.18 0.30 -18.93
N TYR A 297 -2.89 0.27 -17.80
CA TYR A 297 -3.29 1.46 -17.05
C TYR A 297 -2.33 1.63 -15.88
N VAL A 298 -1.53 2.68 -15.91
CA VAL A 298 -0.48 2.93 -14.92
C VAL A 298 -0.80 4.18 -14.10
N LEU A 299 -0.86 4.02 -12.78
CA LEU A 299 -1.04 5.12 -11.83
C LEU A 299 0.32 5.70 -11.40
N ILE A 300 0.55 6.97 -11.77
CA ILE A 300 1.74 7.75 -11.41
C ILE A 300 1.36 8.81 -10.38
N THR A 301 2.15 8.85 -9.31
CA THR A 301 2.02 9.77 -8.19
C THR A 301 3.22 10.70 -8.14
N GLY A 302 3.23 11.71 -7.25
CA GLY A 302 4.37 12.59 -7.07
C GLY A 302 5.67 11.85 -6.69
N LYS A 303 5.56 10.62 -6.16
CA LYS A 303 6.70 9.77 -5.79
C LYS A 303 7.52 9.28 -6.98
N GLU A 304 6.90 9.09 -8.15
CA GLU A 304 7.58 8.44 -9.28
C GLU A 304 8.02 9.41 -10.39
N VAL A 305 7.52 10.65 -10.39
CA VAL A 305 7.79 11.63 -11.46
C VAL A 305 9.29 11.87 -11.67
N GLU A 306 10.07 11.95 -10.59
CA GLU A 306 11.52 12.18 -10.65
C GLU A 306 12.33 10.88 -10.81
N LEU A 307 11.69 9.72 -10.66
CA LEU A 307 12.36 8.41 -10.65
C LEU A 307 12.23 7.64 -11.96
N LEU A 308 11.23 7.98 -12.78
CA LEU A 308 10.92 7.31 -14.03
C LEU A 308 11.25 8.20 -15.23
N ASP A 309 11.66 7.57 -16.33
CA ASP A 309 11.60 8.20 -17.64
C ASP A 309 10.14 8.22 -18.11
N LEU A 310 9.43 9.30 -17.78
CA LEU A 310 8.03 9.45 -18.14
C LEU A 310 7.81 9.55 -19.65
N GLU A 311 8.78 10.05 -20.43
CA GLU A 311 8.60 10.08 -21.89
C GLU A 311 8.62 8.69 -22.48
N ASP A 312 9.52 7.84 -22.00
CA ASP A 312 9.57 6.43 -22.40
C ASP A 312 8.30 5.69 -21.98
N LEU A 313 7.87 5.88 -20.73
CA LEU A 313 6.63 5.29 -20.23
C LEU A 313 5.42 5.71 -21.08
N MET A 314 5.28 7.00 -21.38
CA MET A 314 4.20 7.56 -22.23
C MET A 314 4.14 6.97 -23.64
N ARG A 315 5.25 6.47 -24.18
CA ARG A 315 5.29 5.82 -25.51
C ARG A 315 4.89 4.35 -25.46
N ARG A 316 4.97 3.73 -24.29
CA ARG A 316 4.82 2.28 -24.12
C ARG A 316 3.51 1.86 -23.49
N VAL A 317 2.82 2.73 -22.76
CA VAL A 317 1.58 2.38 -22.04
C VAL A 317 0.34 2.96 -22.67
N GLY A 318 -0.80 2.29 -22.49
CA GLY A 318 -2.07 2.70 -23.06
C GLY A 318 -2.70 3.86 -22.30
N THR A 319 -2.68 3.80 -20.96
CA THR A 319 -3.27 4.85 -20.11
C THR A 319 -2.37 5.25 -18.95
N LEU A 320 -2.16 6.56 -18.78
CA LEU A 320 -1.58 7.14 -17.57
C LEU A 320 -2.66 7.75 -16.69
N ILE A 321 -2.70 7.36 -15.42
CA ILE A 321 -3.52 7.98 -14.39
C ILE A 321 -2.59 8.82 -13.51
N LEU A 322 -2.80 10.13 -13.45
CA LEU A 322 -1.93 11.08 -12.75
C LEU A 322 -2.65 11.66 -11.53
N THR A 323 -1.99 11.60 -10.37
CA THR A 323 -2.49 12.25 -9.15
C THR A 323 -2.32 13.77 -9.20
N ALA A 324 -2.98 14.45 -8.28
CA ALA A 324 -2.83 15.89 -8.06
C ALA A 324 -1.36 16.29 -7.86
N ASP A 325 -0.62 15.53 -7.03
CA ASP A 325 0.80 15.82 -6.77
C ASP A 325 1.68 15.55 -7.99
N ALA A 326 1.43 14.46 -8.73
CA ALA A 326 2.14 14.17 -9.98
C ALA A 326 1.98 15.31 -11.00
N LEU A 327 0.75 15.82 -11.14
CA LEU A 327 0.42 16.93 -12.04
C LEU A 327 1.16 18.22 -11.65
N GLU A 328 1.24 18.53 -10.35
CA GLU A 328 1.98 19.69 -9.85
C GLU A 328 3.49 19.56 -10.06
N VAL A 329 4.07 18.39 -9.79
CA VAL A 329 5.51 18.14 -10.00
C VAL A 329 5.84 18.24 -11.49
N ILE A 330 5.06 17.59 -12.36
CA ILE A 330 5.23 17.65 -13.82
C ILE A 330 5.16 19.09 -14.32
N ALA A 331 4.11 19.83 -13.96
CA ALA A 331 3.91 21.21 -14.40
C ALA A 331 5.01 22.15 -13.90
N SER A 332 5.58 21.88 -12.73
CA SER A 332 6.61 22.73 -12.12
C SER A 332 8.02 22.46 -12.62
N SER A 333 8.33 21.21 -12.96
CA SER A 333 9.72 20.75 -13.13
C SER A 333 9.97 20.02 -14.44
N HIS A 334 8.92 19.66 -15.20
CA HIS A 334 9.03 18.88 -16.43
C HIS A 334 8.22 19.51 -17.58
N ALA A 335 8.65 20.69 -18.05
CA ALA A 335 7.95 21.46 -19.08
C ALA A 335 7.64 20.68 -20.36
N ARG A 336 8.58 19.83 -20.82
CA ARG A 336 8.37 18.98 -22.01
C ARG A 336 7.29 17.92 -21.79
N ILE A 337 7.26 17.27 -20.62
CA ILE A 337 6.21 16.32 -20.27
C ILE A 337 4.87 17.05 -20.18
N ALA A 338 4.83 18.22 -19.53
CA ALA A 338 3.63 19.03 -19.41
C ALA A 338 3.06 19.42 -20.79
N GLU A 339 3.91 19.80 -21.74
CA GLU A 339 3.53 20.07 -23.12
C GLU A 339 2.94 18.84 -23.83
N LEU A 340 3.57 17.67 -23.70
CA LEU A 340 3.08 16.42 -24.30
C LEU A 340 1.72 15.99 -23.73
N LEU A 341 1.52 16.21 -22.43
CA LEU A 341 0.24 16.00 -21.76
C LEU A 341 -0.81 17.07 -22.10
N GLY A 342 -0.41 18.17 -22.74
CA GLY A 342 -1.28 19.30 -23.08
C GLY A 342 -1.67 20.16 -21.87
N LEU A 343 -0.87 20.17 -20.80
CA LEU A 343 -1.10 21.02 -19.63
C LEU A 343 -0.81 22.49 -19.99
N GLU A 344 -1.84 23.32 -20.11
CA GLU A 344 -1.70 24.75 -20.44
C GLU A 344 -1.60 25.61 -19.17
N GLU A 345 -2.39 25.27 -18.15
CA GLU A 345 -2.42 25.99 -16.87
C GLU A 345 -2.64 24.99 -15.73
N VAL A 346 -1.81 25.10 -14.68
CA VAL A 346 -1.93 24.29 -13.45
C VAL A 346 -1.87 25.24 -12.26
N GLU A 347 -3.04 25.64 -11.78
CA GLU A 347 -3.15 26.47 -10.59
C GLU A 347 -3.02 25.58 -9.36
N ARG A 348 -1.94 25.76 -8.59
CA ARG A 348 -1.68 24.99 -7.36
C ARG A 348 -2.65 25.30 -6.20
N ARG A 349 -3.68 26.12 -6.46
CA ARG A 349 -4.71 26.45 -5.47
C ARG A 349 -5.60 25.23 -5.23
N GLU A 350 -6.13 25.20 -4.02
CA GLU A 350 -7.14 24.25 -3.60
C GLU A 350 -8.50 24.95 -3.62
N ALA A 351 -9.45 24.36 -4.34
CA ALA A 351 -10.84 24.80 -4.33
C ALA A 351 -11.67 23.92 -3.40
N TRP A 352 -12.71 24.49 -2.80
CA TRP A 352 -13.52 23.82 -1.78
C TRP A 352 -14.93 23.59 -2.32
N ALA A 353 -15.15 22.41 -2.90
CA ALA A 353 -16.37 22.08 -3.61
C ALA A 353 -17.49 21.60 -2.67
N THR A 354 -18.73 21.93 -3.03
CA THR A 354 -19.97 21.46 -2.39
C THR A 354 -20.86 20.67 -3.34
N THR A 355 -20.65 20.77 -4.66
CA THR A 355 -21.39 20.03 -5.67
C THR A 355 -20.45 19.18 -6.50
N PHE A 356 -20.94 18.02 -6.96
CA PHE A 356 -20.21 17.12 -7.84
C PHE A 356 -21.13 16.52 -8.90
N ARG A 357 -20.62 16.30 -10.11
CA ARG A 357 -21.37 15.71 -11.22
C ARG A 357 -20.55 14.68 -11.98
N TYR A 358 -21.15 13.53 -12.28
CA TYR A 358 -20.55 12.45 -13.06
C TYR A 358 -21.62 11.82 -13.97
N GLY A 359 -21.48 12.02 -15.28
CA GLY A 359 -22.57 11.77 -16.24
C GLY A 359 -23.81 12.61 -15.88
N ASP A 360 -24.97 11.97 -15.87
CA ASP A 360 -26.25 12.59 -15.48
C ASP A 360 -26.50 12.60 -13.96
N ARG A 361 -25.58 12.04 -13.17
CA ARG A 361 -25.70 11.99 -11.71
C ARG A 361 -25.10 13.24 -11.10
N TRP A 362 -25.76 13.75 -10.07
CA TRP A 362 -25.35 14.92 -9.32
C TRP A 362 -25.44 14.67 -7.82
N ALA A 363 -24.49 15.24 -7.07
CA ALA A 363 -24.48 15.22 -5.62
C ALA A 363 -24.22 16.63 -5.08
N TRP A 364 -24.79 16.90 -3.91
CA TRP A 364 -24.59 18.11 -3.15
C TRP A 364 -24.35 17.79 -1.69
N GLU A 365 -23.24 18.31 -1.16
CA GLU A 365 -22.80 18.12 0.21
C GLU A 365 -23.28 19.30 1.07
N GLY A 366 -24.25 19.04 1.96
CA GLY A 366 -24.80 20.10 2.80
C GLY A 366 -26.09 19.77 3.55
N HIS A 367 -26.09 18.80 4.47
CA HIS A 367 -27.33 18.43 5.17
C HIS A 367 -27.54 19.15 6.54
N ARG A 368 -26.49 19.69 7.18
CA ARG A 368 -26.57 20.49 8.43
C ARG A 368 -25.40 21.44 8.70
N LYS A 369 -24.22 21.10 8.19
CA LYS A 369 -23.05 21.98 8.12
C LYS A 369 -22.68 22.10 6.65
N ALA A 370 -22.08 23.22 6.26
CA ALA A 370 -21.42 23.30 4.97
C ALA A 370 -20.26 22.29 5.00
N VAL A 371 -20.44 21.17 4.30
CA VAL A 371 -19.37 20.22 4.04
C VAL A 371 -18.77 20.66 2.72
N ARG A 372 -17.50 21.03 2.75
CA ARG A 372 -16.73 21.37 1.56
C ARG A 372 -15.57 20.41 1.45
N LEU A 373 -15.29 19.92 0.26
CA LEU A 373 -14.23 18.97 0.00
C LEU A 373 -13.16 19.59 -0.91
N PRO A 374 -11.86 19.38 -0.60
CA PRO A 374 -10.77 20.07 -1.28
C PRO A 374 -10.38 19.40 -2.59
N VAL A 375 -10.59 20.08 -3.72
CA VAL A 375 -10.18 19.64 -5.05
C VAL A 375 -9.02 20.48 -5.57
N GLY A 376 -8.09 19.87 -6.28
CA GLY A 376 -6.96 20.58 -6.89
C GLY A 376 -5.85 19.67 -7.41
N PRO A 377 -4.86 20.19 -8.13
CA PRO A 377 -4.80 21.56 -8.65
C PRO A 377 -5.94 21.84 -9.64
N ILE A 378 -6.23 23.12 -9.91
CA ILE A 378 -7.17 23.48 -10.98
C ILE A 378 -6.40 23.47 -12.29
N ILE A 379 -6.85 22.67 -13.25
CA ILE A 379 -6.11 22.40 -14.49
C ILE A 379 -6.88 22.87 -15.70
N ARG A 380 -6.20 23.58 -16.60
CA ARG A 380 -6.59 23.72 -18.01
C ARG A 380 -5.69 22.81 -18.85
N CYS A 381 -6.30 21.84 -19.52
CA CYS A 381 -5.59 20.91 -20.38
C CYS A 381 -6.22 20.89 -21.78
N LYS A 382 -5.38 21.07 -22.80
CA LYS A 382 -5.80 21.13 -24.21
C LYS A 382 -6.32 19.79 -24.70
N GLY A 383 -7.59 19.77 -25.11
CA GLY A 383 -8.24 18.57 -25.63
C GLY A 383 -8.60 17.54 -24.55
N ALA A 384 -8.61 17.95 -23.28
CA ALA A 384 -9.13 17.12 -22.20
C ALA A 384 -10.65 17.29 -22.06
N GLU A 385 -11.34 16.18 -21.86
CA GLU A 385 -12.76 16.11 -21.57
C GLU A 385 -12.97 15.90 -20.06
N PRO A 386 -13.85 16.68 -19.43
CA PRO A 386 -14.18 16.49 -18.02
C PRO A 386 -15.02 15.23 -17.78
N VAL A 387 -14.52 14.33 -16.94
CA VAL A 387 -15.22 13.12 -16.47
C VAL A 387 -16.06 13.45 -15.23
N VAL A 388 -15.46 14.15 -14.26
CA VAL A 388 -16.14 14.61 -13.06
C VAL A 388 -15.97 16.11 -12.92
N TRP A 389 -17.10 16.78 -12.66
CA TRP A 389 -17.13 18.20 -12.31
C TRP A 389 -17.32 18.35 -10.81
N ALA A 390 -16.72 19.39 -10.24
CA ALA A 390 -16.99 19.87 -8.90
C ALA A 390 -17.27 21.37 -8.92
N GLY A 391 -18.02 21.89 -7.97
CA GLY A 391 -18.30 23.32 -7.89
C GLY A 391 -18.61 23.80 -6.48
N ASP A 392 -18.57 25.10 -6.26
CA ASP A 392 -18.92 25.74 -5.00
C ASP A 392 -20.24 26.54 -5.06
N GLY A 393 -20.92 26.49 -6.21
CA GLY A 393 -22.12 27.28 -6.52
C GLY A 393 -21.84 28.59 -7.24
N THR A 394 -20.57 29.01 -7.36
CA THR A 394 -20.13 30.19 -8.13
C THR A 394 -19.24 29.80 -9.29
N GLU A 395 -18.30 28.88 -9.04
CA GLU A 395 -17.33 28.39 -10.03
C GLU A 395 -17.48 26.86 -10.16
N GLU A 396 -17.25 26.33 -11.36
CA GLU A 396 -17.19 24.89 -11.62
C GLU A 396 -15.83 24.53 -12.19
N TRP A 397 -15.29 23.42 -11.72
CA TRP A 397 -13.97 22.90 -12.08
C TRP A 397 -14.09 21.45 -12.54
N PRO A 398 -13.39 21.08 -13.62
CA PRO A 398 -13.20 19.67 -13.92
C PRO A 398 -12.17 19.10 -12.93
N VAL A 399 -12.52 18.03 -12.22
CA VAL A 399 -11.69 17.45 -11.15
C VAL A 399 -11.25 16.01 -11.42
N ILE A 400 -11.90 15.35 -12.37
CA ILE A 400 -11.34 14.21 -13.08
C ILE A 400 -11.44 14.54 -14.56
N LEU A 401 -10.30 14.58 -15.26
CA LEU A 401 -10.22 14.90 -16.68
C LEU A 401 -9.65 13.72 -17.43
N ARG A 402 -10.02 13.57 -18.70
CA ARG A 402 -9.48 12.56 -19.58
C ARG A 402 -9.05 13.16 -20.91
N ARG A 403 -7.86 12.83 -21.38
CA ARG A 403 -7.33 13.30 -22.66
C ARG A 403 -6.78 12.13 -23.44
N ARG A 404 -7.23 11.98 -24.69
CA ARG A 404 -6.71 10.99 -25.63
C ARG A 404 -5.91 11.68 -26.71
N SER A 405 -4.64 11.33 -26.86
CA SER A 405 -3.77 11.93 -27.88
C SER A 405 -2.62 11.00 -28.25
N GLY A 406 -2.43 10.77 -29.55
CA GLY A 406 -1.27 10.03 -30.05
C GLY A 406 -1.18 8.57 -29.57
N GLY A 407 -2.32 7.91 -29.33
CA GLY A 407 -2.37 6.54 -28.80
C GLY A 407 -2.35 6.44 -27.27
N LEU A 408 -1.98 7.52 -26.57
CA LEU A 408 -1.99 7.59 -25.11
C LEU A 408 -3.30 8.18 -24.59
N ASP A 409 -3.89 7.54 -23.60
CA ASP A 409 -4.94 8.09 -22.76
C ASP A 409 -4.35 8.63 -21.44
N VAL A 410 -4.83 9.77 -20.98
CA VAL A 410 -4.35 10.42 -19.75
C VAL A 410 -5.55 10.79 -18.90
N VAL A 411 -5.64 10.20 -17.71
CA VAL A 411 -6.64 10.51 -16.69
C VAL A 411 -5.99 11.35 -15.59
N MET A 412 -6.50 12.57 -15.36
CA MET A 412 -5.97 13.51 -14.38
C MET A 412 -6.90 13.57 -13.18
N VAL A 413 -6.42 13.23 -11.98
CA VAL A 413 -7.26 12.99 -10.79
C VAL A 413 -7.03 14.04 -9.71
N CYS A 414 -7.66 15.20 -9.84
CA CYS A 414 -7.50 16.35 -8.95
C CYS A 414 -8.21 16.18 -7.58
N VAL A 415 -9.02 15.12 -7.42
CA VAL A 415 -9.62 14.78 -6.11
C VAL A 415 -8.62 14.11 -5.16
N THR A 416 -7.43 13.71 -5.65
CA THR A 416 -6.33 13.18 -4.83
C THR A 416 -5.50 14.27 -4.15
N ARG A 417 -5.93 15.55 -4.20
CA ARG A 417 -5.30 16.65 -3.47
C ARG A 417 -5.19 16.39 -1.96
N CYS A 418 -6.21 15.74 -1.39
CA CYS A 418 -6.23 15.31 0.00
C CYS A 418 -6.67 13.84 0.06
N PRO A 419 -5.74 12.88 -0.12
CA PRO A 419 -6.10 11.46 -0.21
C PRO A 419 -6.87 10.92 0.99
N SER A 420 -6.60 11.45 2.19
CA SER A 420 -7.29 11.07 3.43
C SER A 420 -8.78 11.36 3.43
N LEU A 421 -9.27 12.21 2.53
CA LEU A 421 -10.68 12.53 2.38
C LEU A 421 -11.36 11.75 1.26
N LEU A 422 -10.69 10.84 0.54
CA LEU A 422 -11.29 10.06 -0.56
C LEU A 422 -12.55 9.28 -0.14
N SER A 423 -12.58 8.81 1.11
CA SER A 423 -13.77 8.15 1.70
C SER A 423 -14.90 9.12 2.04
N GLU A 424 -14.65 10.42 2.09
CA GLU A 424 -15.64 11.48 2.38
C GLU A 424 -16.26 12.08 1.11
N TYR A 425 -15.65 11.87 -0.06
CA TYR A 425 -16.22 12.33 -1.32
C TYR A 425 -17.60 11.73 -1.61
N PRO A 426 -18.45 12.33 -2.46
CA PRO A 426 -19.69 11.68 -2.83
C PRO A 426 -19.42 10.37 -3.56
N GLU A 427 -20.33 9.41 -3.41
CA GLU A 427 -20.19 8.08 -4.01
C GLU A 427 -19.99 8.11 -5.54
N LEU A 428 -20.57 9.09 -6.23
CA LEU A 428 -20.37 9.26 -7.68
C LEU A 428 -18.92 9.58 -8.05
N VAL A 429 -18.16 10.25 -7.18
CA VAL A 429 -16.75 10.59 -7.42
C VAL A 429 -15.89 9.34 -7.26
N ARG A 430 -16.12 8.57 -6.18
CA ARG A 430 -15.47 7.27 -5.97
C ARG A 430 -15.81 6.28 -7.09
N GLN A 431 -17.07 6.28 -7.55
CA GLN A 431 -17.49 5.45 -8.66
C GLN A 431 -16.75 5.81 -9.95
N ALA A 432 -16.51 7.10 -10.23
CA ALA A 432 -15.75 7.50 -11.40
C ALA A 432 -14.30 6.94 -11.38
N LEU A 433 -13.65 6.94 -10.22
CA LEU A 433 -12.32 6.34 -10.06
C LEU A 433 -12.35 4.82 -10.29
N ARG A 434 -13.34 4.13 -9.74
CA ARG A 434 -13.52 2.69 -9.97
C ARG A 434 -13.90 2.36 -11.42
N ASP A 435 -14.66 3.22 -12.09
CA ASP A 435 -15.03 3.02 -13.49
C ASP A 435 -13.79 3.11 -14.38
N VAL A 436 -12.86 4.05 -14.12
CA VAL A 436 -11.55 4.10 -14.80
C VAL A 436 -10.75 2.81 -14.57
N ALA A 437 -10.73 2.29 -13.35
CA ALA A 437 -10.06 1.02 -13.08
C ALA A 437 -10.74 -0.17 -13.78
N ALA A 438 -12.07 -0.17 -13.84
CA ALA A 438 -12.88 -1.22 -14.47
C ALA A 438 -12.67 -1.30 -15.99
N GLU A 439 -12.33 -0.19 -16.64
CA GLU A 439 -11.95 -0.20 -18.06
C GLU A 439 -10.71 -1.05 -18.34
N TYR A 440 -9.80 -1.13 -17.37
CA TYR A 440 -8.60 -1.97 -17.44
C TYR A 440 -8.86 -3.39 -16.95
N THR A 441 -9.47 -3.54 -15.77
CA THR A 441 -9.62 -4.85 -15.13
C THR A 441 -10.77 -5.67 -15.73
N GLY A 442 -11.68 -5.05 -16.47
CA GLY A 442 -12.92 -5.66 -16.93
C GLY A 442 -13.93 -5.95 -15.82
N VAL A 443 -13.66 -5.53 -14.57
CA VAL A 443 -14.54 -5.80 -13.42
C VAL A 443 -15.03 -4.49 -12.82
N ARG A 444 -16.30 -4.19 -13.05
CA ARG A 444 -16.95 -3.00 -12.52
C ARG A 444 -17.67 -3.29 -11.21
N VAL A 445 -17.35 -2.52 -10.18
CA VAL A 445 -17.97 -2.60 -8.85
C VAL A 445 -18.74 -1.33 -8.54
N ALA A 446 -20.01 -1.46 -8.16
CA ALA A 446 -20.89 -0.34 -7.86
C ALA A 446 -21.76 -0.53 -6.62
N ALA A 447 -22.09 0.58 -5.97
CA ALA A 447 -22.94 0.60 -4.78
C ALA A 447 -24.42 0.44 -5.17
N ARG A 448 -25.13 -0.50 -4.52
CA ARG A 448 -26.60 -0.60 -4.55
C ARG A 448 -27.23 -0.20 -3.22
N VAL A 449 -26.61 -0.57 -2.10
CA VAL A 449 -27.00 -0.15 -0.76
C VAL A 449 -25.75 0.23 0.02
N GLY A 450 -25.76 1.43 0.59
CA GLY A 450 -24.61 2.04 1.28
C GLY A 450 -23.54 2.54 0.30
N PRO A 451 -22.78 3.60 0.64
CA PRO A 451 -21.67 4.05 -0.18
C PRO A 451 -20.50 3.06 -0.12
N LEU A 452 -19.76 2.91 -1.21
CA LEU A 452 -18.52 2.13 -1.27
C LEU A 452 -17.34 2.98 -0.77
N SER A 453 -17.43 3.35 0.50
CA SER A 453 -16.38 3.96 1.31
C SER A 453 -15.93 2.94 2.36
N ASN A 454 -14.62 2.80 2.60
CA ASN A 454 -14.05 1.80 3.50
C ASN A 454 -14.42 0.34 3.10
N VAL A 455 -14.20 0.01 1.83
CA VAL A 455 -14.38 -1.31 1.23
C VAL A 455 -13.11 -1.67 0.47
N SER A 456 -12.70 -2.94 0.50
CA SER A 456 -11.58 -3.44 -0.31
C SER A 456 -12.09 -4.41 -1.38
N VAL A 457 -11.53 -4.30 -2.59
CA VAL A 457 -11.80 -5.21 -3.71
C VAL A 457 -10.47 -5.77 -4.19
N HIS A 458 -10.34 -7.09 -4.21
CA HIS A 458 -9.16 -7.80 -4.69
C HIS A 458 -9.57 -8.70 -5.85
N LEU A 459 -8.88 -8.57 -6.97
CA LEU A 459 -9.12 -9.32 -8.20
C LEU A 459 -7.95 -10.27 -8.44
N TYR A 460 -8.21 -11.42 -9.05
CA TYR A 460 -7.19 -12.41 -9.39
C TYR A 460 -7.32 -12.81 -10.84
N SER A 461 -6.19 -13.12 -11.48
CA SER A 461 -6.13 -13.39 -12.93
C SER A 461 -6.82 -14.69 -13.35
N ASP A 462 -7.28 -15.51 -12.41
CA ASP A 462 -7.94 -16.80 -12.64
C ASP A 462 -9.45 -16.75 -12.37
N GLY A 463 -10.06 -15.57 -12.27
CA GLY A 463 -11.50 -15.44 -12.07
C GLY A 463 -11.96 -15.39 -10.62
N HIS A 464 -11.04 -15.33 -9.65
CA HIS A 464 -11.40 -15.09 -8.25
C HIS A 464 -11.57 -13.61 -7.94
N LEU A 465 -12.43 -13.33 -6.97
CA LEU A 465 -12.71 -12.01 -6.44
C LEU A 465 -12.90 -12.10 -4.92
N LEU A 466 -12.33 -11.15 -4.19
CA LEU A 466 -12.61 -10.94 -2.77
C LEU A 466 -13.10 -9.52 -2.56
N VAL A 467 -14.26 -9.37 -1.92
CA VAL A 467 -14.82 -8.07 -1.51
C VAL A 467 -14.94 -8.05 0.00
N VAL A 468 -14.37 -7.03 0.63
CA VAL A 468 -14.35 -6.87 2.10
C VAL A 468 -15.06 -5.58 2.48
N ASN A 469 -16.09 -5.70 3.32
CA ASN A 469 -16.79 -4.58 3.94
C ASN A 469 -16.21 -4.29 5.33
N HIS A 470 -15.44 -3.21 5.46
CA HIS A 470 -14.87 -2.76 6.73
C HIS A 470 -15.82 -1.86 7.53
N ASN A 471 -17.01 -1.57 7.01
CA ASN A 471 -17.98 -0.75 7.72
C ASN A 471 -18.71 -1.54 8.80
N PRO A 472 -19.22 -0.89 9.87
CA PRO A 472 -20.07 -1.54 10.86
C PRO A 472 -21.50 -1.81 10.34
N HIS A 473 -21.85 -1.30 9.15
CA HIS A 473 -23.16 -1.45 8.53
C HIS A 473 -23.09 -2.30 7.26
N SER A 474 -24.23 -2.87 6.86
CA SER A 474 -24.31 -3.72 5.67
C SER A 474 -24.19 -2.91 4.37
N LEU A 475 -23.59 -3.54 3.36
CA LEU A 475 -23.50 -3.05 1.99
C LEU A 475 -24.16 -4.04 1.03
N VAL A 476 -24.67 -3.54 -0.09
CA VAL A 476 -24.99 -4.37 -1.26
C VAL A 476 -24.18 -3.84 -2.43
N VAL A 477 -23.28 -4.70 -2.91
CA VAL A 477 -22.35 -4.40 -3.99
C VAL A 477 -22.83 -5.08 -5.25
N GLU A 478 -22.97 -4.33 -6.34
CA GLU A 478 -23.14 -4.89 -7.67
C GLU A 478 -21.78 -5.08 -8.33
N VAL A 479 -21.55 -6.27 -8.85
CA VAL A 479 -20.36 -6.61 -9.63
C VAL A 479 -20.81 -6.95 -11.04
N MET A 480 -20.20 -6.32 -12.03
CA MET A 480 -20.38 -6.64 -13.45
C MET A 480 -19.02 -6.94 -14.07
N VAL A 481 -18.99 -7.99 -14.88
CA VAL A 481 -17.78 -8.49 -15.54
C VAL A 481 -17.94 -8.31 -17.04
N ASP A 482 -16.92 -7.74 -17.66
CA ASP A 482 -16.74 -7.71 -19.11
C ASP A 482 -15.82 -8.88 -19.49
N TYR A 483 -16.39 -9.94 -20.04
CA TYR A 483 -15.65 -11.15 -20.42
C TYR A 483 -14.68 -10.94 -21.59
N ASP A 484 -14.80 -9.85 -22.34
CA ASP A 484 -13.84 -9.52 -23.41
C ASP A 484 -12.56 -8.91 -22.83
N ARG A 485 -12.60 -8.44 -21.58
CA ARG A 485 -11.49 -7.76 -20.90
C ARG A 485 -10.96 -8.53 -19.69
N ALA A 486 -11.86 -9.03 -18.85
CA ALA A 486 -11.51 -9.80 -17.68
C ALA A 486 -11.18 -11.25 -18.09
N SER A 487 -10.21 -11.86 -17.42
CA SER A 487 -9.90 -13.29 -17.56
C SER A 487 -10.96 -14.22 -16.95
N PHE A 488 -12.10 -13.66 -16.55
CA PHE A 488 -13.17 -14.33 -15.84
C PHE A 488 -14.05 -15.08 -16.85
N SER A 489 -14.61 -16.22 -16.48
CA SER A 489 -15.57 -16.94 -17.34
C SER A 489 -16.55 -17.78 -16.52
N GLY A 490 -17.74 -17.99 -17.07
CA GLY A 490 -18.81 -18.75 -16.42
C GLY A 490 -19.48 -18.00 -15.27
N ARG A 491 -20.06 -18.74 -14.32
CA ARG A 491 -20.97 -18.17 -13.31
C ARG A 491 -20.30 -17.90 -11.97
N PRO A 492 -20.68 -16.81 -11.28
CA PRO A 492 -20.13 -16.49 -9.98
C PRO A 492 -20.68 -17.42 -8.88
N GLN A 493 -19.80 -17.95 -8.04
CA GLN A 493 -20.15 -18.75 -6.88
C GLN A 493 -19.48 -18.21 -5.63
N LEU A 494 -20.25 -18.10 -4.54
CA LEU A 494 -19.68 -17.77 -3.23
C LEU A 494 -19.02 -19.01 -2.63
N ILE A 495 -17.70 -18.95 -2.44
CA ILE A 495 -16.90 -20.07 -1.91
C ILE A 495 -16.53 -19.89 -0.43
N GLY A 496 -16.67 -18.67 0.10
CA GLY A 496 -16.32 -18.38 1.48
C GLY A 496 -16.70 -16.99 1.95
N GLY A 497 -16.53 -16.78 3.25
CA GLY A 497 -16.87 -15.53 3.93
C GLY A 497 -18.33 -15.45 4.38
N ARG A 498 -18.67 -14.31 4.99
CA ARG A 498 -20.01 -14.01 5.48
C ARG A 498 -20.68 -13.06 4.50
N ALA A 499 -21.21 -13.59 3.40
CA ALA A 499 -21.91 -12.82 2.38
C ALA A 499 -23.09 -13.61 1.78
N ARG A 500 -23.94 -12.94 1.01
CA ARG A 500 -24.93 -13.62 0.14
C ARG A 500 -24.75 -13.15 -1.28
N LEU A 501 -24.71 -14.10 -2.20
CA LEU A 501 -24.62 -13.84 -3.63
C LEU A 501 -26.00 -14.02 -4.28
N ARG A 502 -26.41 -13.05 -5.09
CA ARG A 502 -27.60 -13.12 -5.93
C ARG A 502 -27.23 -12.79 -7.37
N GLU A 503 -27.32 -13.79 -8.25
CA GLU A 503 -27.12 -13.63 -9.68
C GLU A 503 -28.17 -12.64 -10.26
N LEU A 504 -27.71 -11.70 -11.08
CA LEU A 504 -28.58 -10.79 -11.84
C LEU A 504 -28.60 -11.18 -13.33
N ALA A 505 -27.44 -11.54 -13.86
CA ALA A 505 -27.20 -12.03 -15.20
C ALA A 505 -25.94 -12.93 -15.18
N GLU A 506 -25.63 -13.56 -16.31
CA GLU A 506 -24.43 -14.40 -16.43
C GLU A 506 -23.15 -13.65 -16.01
N ASN A 507 -23.02 -12.39 -16.45
CA ASN A 507 -21.87 -11.54 -16.18
C ASN A 507 -22.09 -10.55 -15.02
N ALA A 508 -23.16 -10.67 -14.23
CA ALA A 508 -23.49 -9.70 -13.18
C ALA A 508 -24.15 -10.32 -11.96
N PHE A 509 -23.76 -9.88 -10.76
CA PHE A 509 -24.36 -10.33 -9.51
C PHE A 509 -24.38 -9.24 -8.43
N LEU A 510 -25.21 -9.46 -7.42
CA LEU A 510 -25.21 -8.70 -6.17
C LEU A 510 -24.52 -9.51 -5.09
N LEU A 511 -23.68 -8.84 -4.32
CA LEU A 511 -23.07 -9.35 -3.10
C LEU A 511 -23.59 -8.54 -1.90
N GLU A 512 -24.39 -9.19 -1.07
CA GLU A 512 -24.88 -8.63 0.19
C GLU A 512 -23.88 -8.95 1.30
N LEU A 513 -23.29 -7.91 1.87
CA LEU A 513 -22.24 -7.99 2.89
C LEU A 513 -22.74 -7.37 4.19
N PRO A 514 -22.92 -8.12 5.28
CA PRO A 514 -23.08 -7.56 6.62
C PRO A 514 -21.95 -6.59 7.01
N GLY A 515 -22.13 -5.83 8.08
CA GLY A 515 -21.02 -5.05 8.64
C GLY A 515 -19.86 -5.96 9.05
N ARG A 516 -18.62 -5.51 8.85
CA ARG A 516 -17.38 -6.23 9.18
C ARG A 516 -17.37 -7.66 8.61
N SER A 517 -17.59 -7.76 7.29
CA SER A 517 -17.71 -9.04 6.60
C SER A 517 -16.96 -9.04 5.27
N TYR A 518 -16.89 -10.20 4.63
CA TYR A 518 -16.28 -10.37 3.32
C TYR A 518 -16.97 -11.48 2.56
N GLY A 519 -16.86 -11.44 1.23
CA GLY A 519 -17.29 -12.50 0.32
C GLY A 519 -16.16 -12.89 -0.62
N MET A 520 -15.89 -14.19 -0.69
CA MET A 520 -14.94 -14.80 -1.62
C MET A 520 -15.74 -15.45 -2.75
N VAL A 521 -15.51 -14.99 -3.97
CA VAL A 521 -16.26 -15.39 -5.16
C VAL A 521 -15.29 -16.02 -6.15
N GLU A 522 -15.73 -17.12 -6.75
CA GLU A 522 -15.06 -17.82 -7.84
C GLU A 522 -15.95 -17.77 -9.08
N TYR A 523 -15.37 -17.41 -10.23
CA TYR A 523 -15.96 -17.61 -11.54
C TYR A 523 -15.46 -18.93 -12.12
N THR A 524 -16.32 -19.94 -12.14
CA THR A 524 -15.98 -21.25 -12.74
C THR A 524 -16.59 -21.36 -14.12
N GLN A 525 -15.80 -21.85 -15.09
CA GLN A 525 -16.37 -22.41 -16.30
C GLN A 525 -17.33 -23.53 -15.90
N SER A 526 -18.56 -23.50 -16.40
CA SER A 526 -19.44 -24.66 -16.32
C SER A 526 -18.72 -25.79 -17.03
N GLY A 527 -18.15 -26.72 -16.27
CA GLY A 527 -17.50 -27.90 -16.83
C GLY A 527 -18.48 -28.61 -17.76
N GLU A 528 -18.00 -28.97 -18.95
CA GLU A 528 -18.59 -30.06 -19.72
C GLU A 528 -18.70 -31.26 -18.77
N GLY A 529 -19.95 -31.64 -18.46
CA GLY A 529 -20.27 -32.76 -17.59
C GLY A 529 -19.98 -34.12 -18.23
#